data_AF-A0A6J2JJD0-F1
#
_entry.id   AF-A0A6J2JJD0-F1
#
_cell.length_a   1.000
_cell.length_b   1.000
_cell.length_c   1.000
_cell.angle_alpha   90.00
_cell.angle_beta   90.00
_cell.angle_gamma   90.00
#
_symmetry.space_group_name_H-M   'P 1'
#
loop_
_entity.id
_entity.type
_entity.pdbx_description
1 polymer ?
#
loop_
_entity_poly.entity_id
_entity_poly.type
_entity_poly.pdbx_seq_one_letter_code
_entity_poly.pdbx_strand_id
1 'polypeptide(L)'
;MSLIITKAALALKNAEENFKVVEFESYKPKQKKLAAKDEKNLPRTETGQYSKKDLELKKIRHEVVKFGMSGFDPTKKEEAKIALMVSLGAKPPKRQYINYKELMQKRKEEKLKNLEEKQLMIAKSVLKTGGKKKKPANNDVGHFLSGYGKVQKKDLKKDEKNLKKKKK
;
A
#
# COMPACT_ATOMS: atom_id res chain seq x y z
N MET A 1 -12.46 60.46 5.24
CA MET A 1 -13.11 60.09 6.52
C MET A 1 -13.16 61.34 7.39
N SER A 2 -14.30 61.66 8.01
CA SER A 2 -14.36 62.76 8.97
C SER A 2 -13.75 62.32 10.30
N LEU A 3 -12.83 63.12 10.83
CA LEU A 3 -12.19 62.86 12.13
C LEU A 3 -13.19 63.19 13.23
N ILE A 4 -13.62 62.18 13.99
CA ILE A 4 -14.52 62.37 15.13
C ILE A 4 -13.64 62.53 16.38
N ILE A 5 -13.50 63.76 16.86
CA ILE A 5 -12.66 64.10 18.03
C ILE A 5 -13.34 63.60 19.30
N THR A 6 -12.59 62.92 20.16
CA THR A 6 -13.08 62.47 21.48
C THR A 6 -12.99 63.57 22.52
N LYS A 7 -13.85 63.53 23.55
CA LYS A 7 -13.91 64.56 24.60
C LYS A 7 -12.58 64.76 25.35
N ALA A 8 -11.78 63.69 25.49
CA ALA A 8 -10.45 63.76 26.10
C ALA A 8 -9.41 64.44 25.19
N ALA A 9 -9.52 64.24 23.87
CA ALA A 9 -8.64 64.89 22.90
C ALA A 9 -8.87 66.41 22.85
N LEU A 10 -10.10 66.88 23.03
CA LEU A 10 -10.39 68.33 23.15
C LEU A 10 -9.75 69.00 24.38
N ALA A 11 -9.50 68.24 25.44
CA ALA A 11 -8.82 68.77 26.64
C ALA A 11 -7.31 68.95 26.44
N LEU A 12 -6.73 68.27 25.44
CA LEU A 12 -5.33 68.39 25.08
C LEU A 12 -5.20 69.41 23.93
N LYS A 13 -4.49 70.51 24.18
CA LYS A 13 -4.41 71.65 23.24
C LYS A 13 -3.81 71.31 21.86
N ASN A 14 -3.05 70.20 21.76
CA ASN A 14 -2.31 69.81 20.55
C ASN A 14 -2.75 68.43 20.02
N ALA A 15 -4.01 68.04 20.21
CA ALA A 15 -4.49 66.72 19.82
C ALA A 15 -4.52 66.51 18.29
N GLU A 16 -4.77 67.56 17.52
CA GLU A 16 -4.81 67.49 16.05
C GLU A 16 -3.41 67.29 15.46
N GLU A 17 -2.38 67.94 16.00
CA GLU A 17 -1.00 67.82 15.52
C GLU A 17 -0.39 66.43 15.76
N ASN A 18 -0.83 65.74 16.81
CA ASN A 18 -0.30 64.42 17.19
C ASN A 18 -1.05 63.25 16.54
N PHE A 19 -2.10 63.52 15.77
CA PHE A 19 -2.91 62.48 15.15
C PHE A 19 -2.22 61.92 13.90
N LYS A 20 -2.02 60.60 13.87
CA LYS A 20 -1.46 59.89 12.70
C LYS A 20 -2.40 58.77 12.30
N VAL A 21 -2.93 58.84 11.07
CA VAL A 21 -3.66 57.72 10.45
C VAL A 21 -2.64 56.79 9.81
N VAL A 22 -2.60 55.55 10.29
CA VAL A 22 -1.85 54.49 9.62
C VAL A 22 -2.86 53.58 8.93
N GLU A 23 -2.94 53.70 7.61
CA GLU A 23 -3.72 52.78 6.78
C GLU A 23 -2.92 51.49 6.58
N PHE A 24 -3.47 50.35 7.00
CA PHE A 24 -2.87 49.05 6.73
C PHE A 24 -3.72 48.33 5.68
N GLU A 25 -3.11 47.94 4.56
CA GLU A 25 -3.71 47.01 3.63
C GLU A 25 -3.21 45.60 3.96
N SER A 26 -4.06 44.77 4.57
CA SER A 26 -3.69 43.37 4.79
C SER A 26 -3.65 42.61 3.46
N TYR A 27 -2.48 42.10 3.07
CA TYR A 27 -2.39 41.20 1.93
C TYR A 27 -3.09 39.87 2.23
N LYS A 28 -4.05 39.47 1.37
CA LYS A 28 -4.64 38.13 1.43
C LYS A 28 -3.53 37.10 1.28
N PRO A 29 -3.47 36.05 2.13
CA PRO A 29 -2.46 35.01 2.00
C PRO A 29 -2.58 34.37 0.61
N LYS A 30 -1.45 34.26 -0.11
CA LYS A 30 -1.41 33.59 -1.41
C LYS A 30 -1.97 32.18 -1.22
N GLN A 31 -3.13 31.89 -1.81
CA GLN A 31 -3.59 30.51 -1.90
C GLN A 31 -2.48 29.72 -2.59
N LYS A 32 -2.01 28.64 -1.95
CA LYS A 32 -1.15 27.66 -2.61
C LYS A 32 -1.92 27.22 -3.85
N LYS A 33 -1.52 27.71 -5.02
CA LYS A 33 -1.88 27.09 -6.28
C LYS A 33 -1.37 25.67 -6.14
N LEU A 34 -2.28 24.71 -5.96
CA LEU A 34 -1.98 23.31 -6.21
C LEU A 34 -1.37 23.35 -7.60
N ALA A 35 -0.06 23.11 -7.70
CA ALA A 35 0.61 23.13 -8.99
C ALA A 35 -0.18 22.15 -9.85
N ALA A 36 -0.92 22.68 -10.82
CA ALA A 36 -1.35 21.91 -11.96
C ALA A 36 -0.04 21.39 -12.51
N LYS A 37 0.27 20.12 -12.23
CA LYS A 37 1.42 19.47 -12.83
C LYS A 37 1.17 19.57 -14.31
N ASP A 38 1.92 20.44 -14.99
CA ASP A 38 2.04 20.39 -16.43
C ASP A 38 2.38 18.94 -16.78
N GLU A 39 1.44 18.23 -17.41
CA GLU A 39 1.66 16.83 -17.84
C GLU A 39 2.87 16.71 -18.79
N LYS A 40 3.40 17.84 -19.27
CA LYS A 40 4.56 17.94 -20.14
C LYS A 40 5.91 17.71 -19.43
N ASN A 41 5.98 17.76 -18.10
CA ASN A 41 7.23 17.60 -17.34
C ASN A 41 7.13 16.50 -16.26
N LEU A 42 6.60 15.32 -16.59
CA LEU A 42 6.98 14.12 -15.85
C LEU A 42 8.32 13.63 -16.40
N PRO A 43 9.38 13.46 -15.57
CA PRO A 43 10.53 12.70 -16.01
C PRO A 43 10.02 11.30 -16.33
N ARG A 44 10.00 10.98 -17.62
CA ARG A 44 9.71 9.64 -18.14
C ARG A 44 10.88 8.76 -17.69
N THR A 45 10.82 8.29 -16.44
CA THR A 45 11.71 7.26 -15.92
C THR A 45 11.63 6.12 -16.90
N GLU A 46 12.77 5.82 -17.50
CA GLU A 46 12.96 5.03 -18.70
C GLU A 46 12.00 3.85 -18.76
N THR A 47 11.07 3.92 -19.71
CA THR A 47 10.21 2.80 -20.04
C THR A 47 11.13 1.69 -20.54
N GLY A 48 11.24 0.61 -19.76
CA GLY A 48 11.64 -0.69 -20.29
C GLY A 48 10.88 -0.96 -21.59
N GLN A 49 11.49 -1.70 -22.51
CA GLN A 49 11.07 -1.94 -23.89
C GLN A 49 9.61 -2.41 -24.01
N TYR A 50 8.64 -1.49 -23.94
CA TYR A 50 7.23 -1.78 -24.21
C TYR A 50 6.94 -1.43 -25.66
N SER A 51 6.33 -2.36 -26.38
CA SER A 51 5.90 -2.11 -27.75
C SER A 51 4.80 -1.04 -27.77
N LYS A 52 4.62 -0.35 -28.90
CA LYS A 52 3.52 0.62 -29.07
C LYS A 52 2.15 -0.01 -28.75
N LYS A 53 1.99 -1.30 -29.07
CA LYS A 53 0.79 -2.09 -28.79
C LYS A 53 0.54 -2.26 -27.28
N ASP A 54 1.59 -2.44 -26.48
CA ASP A 54 1.46 -2.58 -25.02
C ASP A 54 1.00 -1.27 -24.35
N LEU A 55 1.50 -0.14 -24.87
CA LEU A 55 1.08 1.19 -24.42
C LEU A 55 -0.38 1.47 -24.77
N GLU A 56 -0.82 1.06 -25.97
CA GLU A 56 -2.22 1.16 -26.39
C GLU A 56 -3.13 0.27 -25.55
N LEU A 57 -2.74 -0.98 -25.30
CA LEU A 57 -3.51 -1.89 -24.46
C LEU A 57 -3.63 -1.38 -23.01
N LYS A 58 -2.57 -0.75 -22.48
CA LYS A 58 -2.61 -0.13 -21.15
C LYS A 58 -3.63 1.01 -21.11
N LYS A 59 -3.65 1.88 -22.14
CA LYS A 59 -4.66 2.96 -22.25
C LYS A 59 -6.07 2.40 -22.33
N ILE A 60 -6.30 1.41 -23.19
CA ILE A 60 -7.61 0.75 -23.34
C ILE A 60 -8.09 0.17 -21.99
N ARG A 61 -7.22 -0.51 -21.23
CA ARG A 61 -7.60 -1.01 -19.89
C ARG A 61 -8.05 0.12 -18.97
N HIS A 62 -7.36 1.25 -18.95
CA HIS A 62 -7.74 2.39 -18.13
C HIS A 62 -9.09 2.99 -18.57
N GLU A 63 -9.34 3.07 -19.87
CA GLU A 63 -10.62 3.55 -20.42
C GLU A 63 -11.78 2.61 -20.08
N VAL A 64 -11.57 1.30 -20.21
CA VAL A 64 -12.57 0.28 -19.82
C VAL A 64 -12.91 0.39 -18.34
N VAL A 65 -11.90 0.56 -17.46
CA VAL A 65 -12.13 0.76 -16.02
C VAL A 65 -12.93 2.05 -15.78
N LYS A 66 -12.54 3.16 -16.40
CA LYS A 66 -13.24 4.46 -16.28
C LYS A 66 -14.69 4.37 -16.75
N PHE A 67 -14.93 3.66 -17.86
CA PHE A 67 -16.26 3.42 -18.40
C PHE A 67 -17.11 2.58 -17.44
N GLY A 68 -16.56 1.48 -16.92
CA GLY A 68 -17.24 0.64 -15.93
C GLY A 68 -17.64 1.40 -14.65
N MET A 69 -16.79 2.33 -14.20
CA MET A 69 -17.08 3.18 -13.04
C MET A 69 -18.20 4.21 -13.29
N SER A 70 -18.54 4.51 -14.55
CA SER A 70 -19.57 5.48 -14.87
C SER A 70 -20.96 5.01 -14.44
N GLY A 71 -21.22 3.70 -14.48
CA GLY A 71 -22.49 3.08 -14.13
C GLY A 71 -22.67 2.72 -12.64
N PHE A 72 -21.74 3.10 -11.77
CA PHE A 72 -21.84 2.80 -10.34
C PHE A 72 -22.68 3.84 -9.58
N ASP A 73 -23.34 3.36 -8.52
CA ASP A 73 -23.95 4.18 -7.46
C ASP A 73 -22.93 5.21 -6.94
N PRO A 74 -23.36 6.40 -6.46
CA PRO A 74 -22.45 7.49 -6.08
C PRO A 74 -21.39 7.06 -5.04
N THR A 75 -21.77 6.30 -4.02
CA THR A 75 -20.86 5.79 -2.98
C THR A 75 -19.81 4.83 -3.56
N LYS A 76 -20.26 3.83 -4.31
CA LYS A 76 -19.37 2.86 -4.99
C LYS A 76 -18.48 3.53 -6.03
N LYS A 77 -18.97 4.58 -6.69
CA LYS A 77 -18.22 5.37 -7.67
C LYS A 77 -17.06 6.11 -7.01
N GLU A 78 -17.26 6.65 -5.81
CA GLU A 78 -16.18 7.27 -5.03
C GLU A 78 -15.13 6.24 -4.58
N GLU A 79 -15.57 5.10 -4.05
CA GLU A 79 -14.67 4.00 -3.66
C GLU A 79 -13.83 3.50 -4.84
N ALA A 80 -14.46 3.29 -6.00
CA ALA A 80 -13.77 2.87 -7.21
C ALA A 80 -12.78 3.94 -7.72
N LYS A 81 -13.12 5.22 -7.61
CA LYS A 81 -12.20 6.34 -7.95
C LYS A 81 -10.99 6.35 -7.03
N ILE A 82 -11.20 6.18 -5.72
CA ILE A 82 -10.12 6.10 -4.74
C ILE A 82 -9.21 4.91 -5.07
N ALA A 83 -9.78 3.74 -5.33
CA ALA A 83 -9.01 2.55 -5.70
C ALA A 83 -8.20 2.76 -7.00
N LEU A 84 -8.80 3.37 -8.02
CA LEU A 84 -8.10 3.71 -9.26
C LEU A 84 -6.93 4.67 -9.00
N MET A 85 -7.17 5.76 -8.26
CA MET A 85 -6.11 6.71 -7.91
C MET A 85 -4.98 6.04 -7.13
N VAL A 86 -5.29 5.17 -6.16
CA VAL A 86 -4.29 4.42 -5.40
C VAL A 86 -3.47 3.49 -6.31
N SER A 87 -4.12 2.80 -7.25
CA SER A 87 -3.40 1.95 -8.23
C SER A 87 -2.50 2.74 -9.17
N LEU A 88 -2.83 4.00 -9.45
CA LEU A 88 -1.99 4.96 -10.18
C LEU A 88 -0.87 5.57 -9.31
N GLY A 89 -0.78 5.18 -8.03
CA GLY A 89 0.26 5.62 -7.10
C GLY A 89 -0.13 6.81 -6.21
N ALA A 90 -1.40 7.21 -6.17
CA ALA A 90 -1.85 8.18 -5.19
C ALA A 90 -1.78 7.60 -3.77
N LYS A 91 -1.56 8.47 -2.78
CA LYS A 91 -1.57 8.08 -1.37
C LYS A 91 -3.00 7.67 -0.96
N PRO A 92 -3.20 6.50 -0.33
CA PRO A 92 -4.53 6.08 0.12
C PRO A 92 -5.07 7.04 1.20
N PRO A 93 -6.42 7.14 1.32
CA PRO A 93 -7.04 7.98 2.33
C PRO A 93 -6.65 7.53 3.74
N LYS A 94 -6.62 8.49 4.67
CA LYS A 94 -6.30 8.21 6.08
C LYS A 94 -7.39 7.32 6.67
N ARG A 95 -6.98 6.23 7.34
CA ARG A 95 -7.90 5.36 8.07
C ARG A 95 -8.50 6.09 9.26
N GLN A 96 -9.75 5.77 9.57
CA GLN A 96 -10.41 6.26 10.78
C GLN A 96 -9.66 5.78 12.03
N TYR A 97 -9.74 6.57 13.10
CA TYR A 97 -9.19 6.17 14.39
C TYR A 97 -10.02 5.02 14.97
N ILE A 98 -9.34 3.98 15.46
CA ILE A 98 -9.95 2.81 16.09
C ILE A 98 -9.07 2.43 17.28
N ASN A 99 -9.68 2.01 18.39
CA ASN A 99 -8.94 1.51 19.55
C ASN A 99 -8.10 0.27 19.15
N TYR A 100 -6.88 0.18 19.68
CA TYR A 100 -5.97 -0.93 19.37
C TYR A 100 -6.57 -2.32 19.68
N LYS A 101 -7.28 -2.47 20.80
CA LYS A 101 -7.87 -3.76 21.20
C LYS A 101 -8.93 -4.22 20.18
N GLU A 102 -9.79 -3.30 19.76
CA GLU A 102 -10.82 -3.56 18.74
C GLU A 102 -10.20 -3.85 17.37
N LEU A 103 -9.16 -3.10 16.99
CA LEU A 103 -8.43 -3.33 15.73
C LEU A 103 -7.82 -4.75 15.71
N MET A 104 -7.28 -5.21 16.84
CA MET A 104 -6.71 -6.55 16.95
C MET A 104 -7.77 -7.64 16.89
N GLN A 105 -8.94 -7.42 17.48
CA GLN A 105 -10.08 -8.35 17.36
C GLN A 105 -10.55 -8.45 15.91
N LYS A 106 -10.80 -7.32 15.24
CA LYS A 106 -11.19 -7.29 13.81
C LYS A 106 -10.20 -8.04 12.92
N ARG A 107 -8.89 -7.85 13.12
CA ARG A 107 -7.85 -8.58 12.38
C ARG A 107 -7.86 -10.09 12.62
N LYS A 108 -8.22 -10.55 13.83
CA LYS A 108 -8.34 -11.99 14.12
C LYS A 108 -9.55 -12.57 13.39
N GLU A 109 -10.69 -11.89 13.44
CA GLU A 109 -11.91 -12.30 12.74
C GLU A 109 -11.72 -12.33 11.22
N GLU A 110 -11.11 -11.29 10.63
CA GLU A 110 -10.78 -11.26 9.20
C GLU A 110 -9.88 -12.43 8.80
N LYS A 111 -8.89 -12.79 9.63
CA LYS A 111 -8.02 -13.94 9.35
C LYS A 111 -8.81 -15.25 9.36
N LEU A 112 -9.70 -15.44 10.33
CA LEU A 112 -10.54 -16.63 10.42
C LEU A 112 -11.48 -16.74 9.21
N LYS A 113 -12.19 -15.66 8.87
CA LYS A 113 -13.06 -15.62 7.67
C LYS A 113 -12.29 -15.89 6.39
N ASN A 114 -11.11 -15.30 6.22
CA ASN A 114 -10.26 -15.57 5.05
C ASN A 114 -9.80 -17.03 4.97
N LEU A 115 -9.55 -17.69 6.12
CA LEU A 115 -9.20 -19.12 6.14
C LEU A 115 -10.41 -19.98 5.77
N GLU A 116 -11.59 -19.68 6.30
CA GLU A 116 -12.85 -20.35 5.97
C GLU A 116 -13.20 -20.19 4.49
N GLU A 117 -13.14 -18.97 3.94
CA GLU A 117 -13.37 -18.71 2.51
C GLU A 117 -12.39 -19.48 1.62
N LYS A 118 -11.10 -19.53 1.99
CA LYS A 118 -10.10 -20.33 1.27
C LYS A 118 -10.44 -21.82 1.32
N GLN A 119 -10.84 -22.34 2.47
CA GLN A 119 -11.25 -23.74 2.61
C GLN A 119 -12.48 -24.05 1.74
N LEU A 120 -13.48 -23.16 1.74
CA LEU A 120 -14.66 -23.28 0.89
C LEU A 120 -14.32 -23.20 -0.60
N MET A 121 -13.43 -22.29 -1.01
CA MET A 121 -12.96 -22.23 -2.40
C MET A 121 -12.20 -23.49 -2.80
N ILE A 122 -11.34 -24.01 -1.93
CA ILE A 122 -10.64 -25.28 -2.17
C ILE A 122 -11.68 -26.41 -2.33
N ALA A 123 -12.61 -26.55 -1.39
CA ALA A 123 -13.66 -27.57 -1.45
C ALA A 123 -14.50 -27.49 -2.74
N LYS A 124 -14.86 -26.27 -3.18
CA LYS A 124 -15.58 -26.03 -4.45
C LYS A 124 -14.74 -26.36 -5.68
N SER A 125 -13.43 -26.13 -5.63
CA SER A 125 -12.51 -26.41 -6.74
C SER A 125 -12.09 -27.88 -6.87
N VAL A 126 -12.18 -28.67 -5.80
CA VAL A 126 -11.78 -30.09 -5.77
C VAL A 126 -12.72 -30.98 -6.60
N LEU A 127 -13.88 -30.48 -7.05
CA LEU A 127 -14.84 -31.22 -7.86
C LEU A 127 -14.51 -31.33 -9.36
N LYS A 128 -13.35 -30.88 -9.87
CA LYS A 128 -13.09 -30.91 -11.33
C LYS A 128 -11.71 -31.36 -11.83
N THR A 129 -10.85 -31.96 -11.03
CA THR A 129 -9.67 -32.64 -11.59
C THR A 129 -9.36 -33.93 -10.85
N GLY A 130 -9.66 -35.07 -11.48
CA GLY A 130 -9.02 -36.37 -11.21
C GLY A 130 -7.53 -36.38 -11.58
N GLY A 131 -6.81 -35.30 -11.26
CA GLY A 131 -5.42 -35.10 -11.55
C GLY A 131 -4.57 -35.62 -10.41
N LYS A 132 -3.70 -36.59 -10.70
CA LYS A 132 -2.72 -37.17 -9.78
C LYS A 132 -2.04 -36.08 -8.96
N LYS A 133 -2.11 -36.19 -7.62
CA LYS A 133 -1.37 -35.32 -6.69
C LYS A 133 0.12 -35.35 -7.08
N LYS A 134 0.65 -34.23 -7.59
CA LYS A 134 2.10 -34.07 -7.68
C LYS A 134 2.62 -34.01 -6.24
N LYS A 135 3.46 -34.98 -5.87
CA LYS A 135 4.16 -34.97 -4.58
C LYS A 135 4.97 -33.67 -4.50
N PRO A 136 5.00 -32.98 -3.35
CA PRO A 136 5.87 -31.82 -3.19
C PRO A 136 7.30 -32.25 -3.49
N ALA A 137 8.01 -31.48 -4.32
CA ALA A 137 9.44 -31.63 -4.47
C ALA A 137 10.05 -31.28 -3.11
N ASN A 138 10.41 -32.31 -2.33
CA ASN A 138 11.20 -32.13 -1.13
C ASN A 138 12.55 -31.59 -1.60
N ASN A 139 12.74 -30.27 -1.49
CA ASN A 139 14.05 -29.64 -1.54
C ASN A 139 14.81 -29.94 -0.24
N ASP A 140 14.83 -31.21 0.15
CA ASP A 140 15.70 -31.72 1.20
C ASP A 140 17.02 -32.06 0.52
N VAL A 141 18.09 -31.47 1.04
CA VAL A 141 19.49 -31.89 0.88
C VAL A 141 19.72 -33.40 1.12
N GLY A 142 18.70 -34.14 1.56
CA GLY A 142 18.66 -35.59 1.65
C GLY A 142 18.55 -36.36 0.32
N HIS A 143 18.32 -35.73 -0.84
CA HIS A 143 18.31 -36.48 -2.11
C HIS A 143 19.71 -37.03 -2.46
N PHE A 144 20.78 -36.31 -2.11
CA PHE A 144 22.16 -36.75 -2.29
C PHE A 144 22.50 -37.98 -1.43
N LEU A 145 21.97 -38.05 -0.20
CA LEU A 145 22.09 -39.22 0.68
C LEU A 145 21.15 -40.37 0.31
N SER A 146 20.29 -40.24 -0.69
CA SER A 146 19.41 -41.35 -1.09
C SER A 146 20.18 -42.48 -1.78
N GLY A 147 21.29 -42.18 -2.47
CA GLY A 147 22.17 -43.18 -3.09
C GLY A 147 23.16 -43.80 -2.11
N TYR A 148 23.51 -43.08 -1.04
CA TYR A 148 24.40 -43.53 0.01
C TYR A 148 23.57 -43.76 1.27
N GLY A 149 23.03 -44.97 1.41
CA GLY A 149 22.11 -45.35 2.48
C GLY A 149 22.51 -44.77 3.86
N LYS A 150 21.51 -44.33 4.62
CA LYS A 150 21.69 -43.68 5.93
C LYS A 150 22.44 -44.60 6.90
N VAL A 151 23.72 -44.32 7.13
CA VAL A 151 24.54 -45.04 8.13
C VAL A 151 23.95 -44.77 9.51
N GLN A 152 23.50 -45.82 10.19
CA GLN A 152 22.99 -45.70 11.55
C GLN A 152 24.17 -45.75 12.53
N LYS A 153 24.02 -45.13 13.71
CA LYS A 153 25.05 -45.17 14.78
C LYS A 153 25.43 -46.59 15.23
N LYS A 154 24.62 -47.59 14.86
CA LYS A 154 24.86 -49.02 15.12
C LYS A 154 25.93 -49.59 14.20
N ASP A 155 26.06 -49.06 12.98
CA ASP A 155 27.01 -49.55 11.97
C ASP A 155 28.44 -49.10 12.32
N LEU A 156 28.60 -47.86 12.81
CA LEU A 156 29.87 -47.30 13.29
C LEU A 156 30.54 -48.12 14.42
N LYS A 157 29.76 -48.81 15.26
CA LYS A 157 30.29 -49.59 16.40
C LYS A 157 30.86 -50.95 15.99
N LYS A 158 30.57 -51.44 14.78
CA LYS A 158 31.00 -52.79 14.35
C LYS A 158 32.46 -52.79 13.89
N ASP A 159 32.93 -51.67 13.34
CA ASP A 159 34.27 -51.57 12.76
C ASP A 159 35.38 -51.39 13.81
N GLU A 160 35.10 -50.74 14.95
CA GLU A 160 36.07 -50.61 16.04
C GLU A 160 36.48 -51.96 16.65
N LYS A 161 35.57 -52.94 16.66
CA LYS A 161 35.88 -54.30 17.16
C LYS A 161 36.74 -55.10 16.18
N ASN A 162 36.62 -54.85 14.87
CA ASN A 162 37.41 -55.54 13.84
C ASN A 162 38.81 -54.93 13.67
N LEU A 163 38.97 -53.62 13.88
CA LEU A 163 40.28 -52.95 13.89
C LEU A 163 41.20 -53.45 15.02
N LYS A 164 40.64 -53.80 16.18
CA LYS A 164 41.40 -54.35 17.32
C LYS A 164 41.84 -55.81 17.14
N LYS A 165 41.24 -56.56 16.21
CA LYS A 165 41.59 -57.97 15.93
C LYS A 165 42.67 -58.15 14.85
N LYS A 166 42.97 -57.13 14.05
CA LYS A 166 44.02 -57.17 13.00
C LYS A 166 45.41 -56.71 13.47
N LYS A 167 45.57 -56.32 14.74
CA LYS A 167 46.87 -56.11 15.37
C LYS A 167 47.18 -57.29 16.30
N LYS A 168 47.53 -58.42 15.72
CA LYS A 168 48.35 -59.48 16.32
C LYS A 168 48.79 -60.43 15.22
#